data_AF-A0A918QLJ9-F1
#
_entry.id   AF-A0A918QLJ9-F1
#
_cell.length_a   1.000
_cell.length_b   1.000
_cell.length_c   1.000
_cell.angle_alpha   90.00
_cell.angle_beta   90.00
_cell.angle_gamma   90.00
#
_symmetry.space_group_name_H-M   'P 1'
#
loop_
_entity.id
_entity.type
_entity.pdbx_description
1 polymer ?
#
loop_
_entity_poly.entity_id
_entity_poly.type
_entity_poly.pdbx_seq_one_letter_code
_entity_poly.pdbx_strand_id
1 'polypeptide(L)'
;MTDHLLAATVDHLAAANWMFASVNSEEDADPLDAPEPVPRPDGKPLRGDAGPDEDGPDTGGEAVRAAEPAPSPQQLVRFFG
;
A
#
# COMPACT_ATOMS: atom_id res chain seq x y z
N MET A 1 5.16 7.70 16.00
CA MET A 1 4.20 8.20 14.98
C MET A 1 4.92 8.62 13.70
N THR A 2 6.04 9.34 13.80
CA THR A 2 6.91 9.73 12.66
C THR A 2 7.36 8.57 11.77
N ASP A 3 7.79 7.43 12.34
CA ASP A 3 8.32 6.31 11.54
C ASP A 3 7.27 5.68 10.62
N HIS A 4 5.99 5.69 11.03
CA HIS A 4 4.90 5.19 10.21
C HIS A 4 4.64 6.08 9.00
N LEU A 5 4.65 7.40 9.19
CA LEU A 5 4.51 8.35 8.09
C LEU A 5 5.72 8.28 7.16
N LEU A 6 6.92 8.15 7.72
CA LEU A 6 8.15 8.00 6.94
C LEU A 6 8.09 6.75 6.06
N ALA A 7 7.73 5.59 6.62
CA ALA A 7 7.54 4.36 5.85
C ALA A 7 6.54 4.56 4.70
N ALA A 8 5.39 5.20 4.97
CA ALA A 8 4.40 5.48 3.92
C ALA A 8 4.94 6.44 2.83
N THR A 9 5.70 7.47 3.19
CA THR A 9 6.31 8.37 2.20
C THR A 9 7.37 7.67 1.34
N VAL A 10 8.15 6.75 1.92
CA VAL A 10 9.17 5.99 1.20
C VAL A 10 8.52 5.04 0.20
N ASP A 11 7.44 4.35 0.58
CA ASP A 11 6.71 3.47 -0.34
C ASP A 11 6.17 4.24 -1.54
N HIS A 12 5.51 5.38 -1.30
CA HIS A 12 4.97 6.20 -2.39
C HIS A 12 6.08 6.74 -3.30
N LEU A 13 7.22 7.13 -2.73
CA LEU A 13 8.37 7.57 -3.51
C LEU A 13 8.95 6.43 -4.35
N ALA A 14 9.07 5.22 -3.79
CA ALA A 14 9.55 4.05 -4.50
C ALA A 14 8.61 3.69 -5.66
N ALA A 15 7.30 3.68 -5.43
CA ALA A 15 6.31 3.46 -6.48
C ALA A 15 6.37 4.53 -7.58
N ALA A 16 6.50 5.82 -7.22
CA ALA A 16 6.62 6.91 -8.18
C ALA A 16 7.90 6.79 -9.04
N ASN A 17 9.03 6.47 -8.40
CA ASN A 17 10.30 6.28 -9.10
C ASN A 17 10.26 5.07 -10.02
N TRP A 18 9.63 3.97 -9.58
CA TRP A 18 9.45 2.79 -10.42
C TRP A 18 8.59 3.11 -11.65
N MET A 19 7.43 3.74 -11.47
CA MET A 19 6.57 4.16 -12.61
C MET A 19 7.33 5.09 -13.56
N PHE A 20 8.10 6.03 -13.03
CA PHE A 20 8.91 6.93 -13.85
C PHE A 20 9.99 6.16 -14.63
N ALA A 21 10.73 5.28 -13.96
CA ALA A 21 11.76 4.48 -14.59
C ALA A 21 11.18 3.58 -15.68
N SER A 22 10.10 2.85 -15.39
CA SER A 22 9.42 1.98 -16.36
C SER A 22 8.94 2.71 -17.61
N VAL A 23 8.48 3.97 -17.48
CA VAL A 23 8.07 4.79 -18.64
C VAL A 23 9.26 5.30 -19.45
N ASN A 24 10.43 5.45 -18.82
CA ASN A 24 11.63 5.98 -19.47
C ASN A 24 12.68 4.90 -19.79
N SER A 25 12.34 3.62 -19.61
CA SER A 25 13.16 2.49 -20.02
C SER A 25 13.27 2.40 -21.54
N GLU A 26 14.37 1.82 -22.03
CA GLU A 26 14.50 1.52 -23.46
C GLU A 26 13.45 0.51 -23.91
N GLU A 27 13.06 0.56 -25.19
CA GLU A 27 11.96 -0.25 -25.75
C GLU A 27 12.20 -1.77 -25.61
N ASP A 28 13.47 -2.19 -25.66
CA ASP A 28 13.88 -3.59 -25.56
C ASP A 28 14.44 -3.97 -24.17
N ALA A 29 14.34 -3.06 -23.18
CA ALA A 29 14.79 -3.36 -21.82
C ALA A 29 13.81 -4.29 -21.10
N ASP A 30 14.34 -5.18 -20.27
CA ASP A 30 13.52 -6.01 -19.41
C ASP A 30 12.65 -5.15 -18.46
N PRO A 31 11.37 -5.53 -18.23
CA PRO A 31 10.53 -4.84 -17.26
C PRO A 31 11.16 -4.79 -15.87
N LEU A 32 11.03 -3.64 -15.19
CA LEU A 32 11.55 -3.48 -13.84
C LEU A 32 10.67 -4.21 -12.82
N ASP A 33 11.33 -4.88 -11.87
CA ASP A 33 10.66 -5.44 -10.70
C ASP A 33 9.93 -4.36 -9.89
N ALA A 34 8.73 -4.70 -9.43
CA ALA A 34 7.94 -3.82 -8.58
C ALA A 34 8.64 -3.60 -7.22
N PRO A 35 8.59 -2.39 -6.63
CA PRO A 35 9.24 -2.12 -5.36
C PRO A 35 8.49 -2.78 -4.20
N GLU A 36 9.23 -3.40 -3.28
CA GLU A 36 8.67 -3.95 -2.04
C GLU A 36 8.36 -2.84 -1.01
N PRO A 37 7.21 -2.88 -0.32
CA PRO A 37 6.89 -1.91 0.72
C PRO A 37 7.80 -2.01 1.95
N VAL A 38 8.10 -0.86 2.55
CA VAL A 38 8.86 -0.77 3.80
C VAL A 38 8.07 -1.39 4.95
N PRO A 39 8.68 -2.30 5.74
CA PRO A 39 8.06 -2.86 6.92
C PRO A 39 7.54 -1.77 7.87
N ARG A 40 6.27 -1.87 8.27
CA ARG A 40 5.70 -0.91 9.22
C ARG A 40 6.28 -1.15 10.62
N PRO A 41 6.45 -0.10 11.45
CA PRO A 41 7.04 -0.23 12.79
C PRO A 41 6.25 -1.15 13.74
N ASP A 42 4.96 -1.33 13.48
CA ASP A 42 4.06 -2.20 14.23
C ASP A 42 4.02 -3.64 13.70
N GLY A 43 4.89 -3.99 12.74
CA GLY A 43 5.05 -5.35 12.22
C GLY A 43 3.86 -5.86 11.41
N LYS A 44 2.84 -5.02 11.19
CA LYS A 44 1.68 -5.37 10.36
C LYS A 44 2.04 -5.21 8.88
N PRO A 45 1.76 -6.21 8.02
CA PRO A 45 1.88 -6.03 6.59
C PRO A 45 0.89 -4.97 6.10
N LEU A 46 1.28 -4.21 5.07
CA LEU A 46 0.37 -3.29 4.42
C LEU A 46 -0.76 -4.10 3.78
N ARG A 47 -2.01 -3.78 4.12
CA ARG A 47 -3.19 -4.50 3.61
C ARG A 47 -3.29 -4.23 2.09
N GLY A 48 -2.79 -5.15 1.27
CA GLY A 48 -2.90 -5.09 -0.19
C GLY A 48 -1.63 -5.48 -0.96
N ASP A 49 -0.51 -5.68 -0.27
CA ASP A 49 0.75 -6.06 -0.93
C ASP A 49 1.03 -7.55 -0.77
N ALA A 50 0.35 -8.35 -1.58
CA ALA A 50 0.86 -9.65 -2.00
C ALA A 50 1.18 -9.48 -3.48
N GLY A 51 2.42 -9.76 -3.87
CA GLY A 51 2.88 -9.70 -5.26
C GLY A 51 2.16 -10.66 -6.21
N PRO A 52 2.72 -10.85 -7.41
CA PRO A 52 2.07 -10.55 -8.69
C PRO A 52 0.99 -11.57 -9.08
N ASP A 53 -0.13 -11.02 -9.57
CA ASP A 53 -1.16 -11.57 -10.44
C ASP A 53 -1.21 -13.10 -10.65
N GLU A 54 -2.13 -13.76 -9.94
CA GLU A 54 -2.81 -14.94 -10.49
C GLU A 54 -4.18 -14.47 -11.03
N ASP A 55 -4.31 -14.48 -12.36
CA ASP A 55 -5.54 -14.19 -13.10
C ASP A 55 -6.75 -14.98 -12.57
N GLY A 56 -7.73 -14.25 -12.04
CA GLY A 56 -9.07 -14.75 -11.78
C GLY A 56 -10.05 -13.60 -11.53
N PRO A 57 -11.19 -13.51 -12.24
CA PRO A 57 -12.22 -12.56 -11.87
C PRO A 57 -12.98 -13.16 -10.69
N ASP A 58 -12.70 -12.73 -9.46
CA ASP A 58 -13.58 -13.07 -8.33
C ASP A 58 -13.95 -11.84 -7.48
N THR A 59 -15.09 -11.28 -7.88
CA THR A 59 -16.20 -10.94 -7.01
C THR A 59 -16.03 -11.22 -5.50
N GLY A 60 -16.02 -10.15 -4.70
CA GLY A 60 -16.58 -10.20 -3.33
C GLY A 60 -15.72 -10.89 -2.27
N GLY A 61 -14.79 -10.15 -1.69
CA GLY A 61 -14.05 -10.54 -0.48
C GLY A 61 -14.40 -9.69 0.74
N GLU A 62 -15.68 -9.37 0.94
CA GLU A 62 -16.21 -8.99 2.26
C GLU A 62 -16.23 -10.26 3.13
N ALA A 63 -15.12 -10.61 3.77
CA ALA A 63 -15.14 -11.61 4.83
C ALA A 63 -14.03 -11.38 5.88
N VAL A 64 -14.43 -10.61 6.90
CA VAL A 64 -14.15 -10.83 8.32
C VAL A 64 -12.68 -10.72 8.75
N ARG A 65 -12.17 -9.48 8.79
CA ARG A 65 -11.49 -9.08 10.03
C ARG A 65 -12.60 -8.84 11.04
N ALA A 66 -12.50 -9.41 12.23
CA ALA A 66 -13.31 -8.95 13.36
C ALA A 66 -13.12 -7.43 13.43
N ALA A 67 -14.12 -6.70 12.96
CA ALA A 67 -14.02 -5.29 12.70
C ALA A 67 -13.98 -4.61 14.07
N GLU A 68 -12.81 -4.09 14.45
CA GLU A 68 -12.85 -2.93 15.33
C GLU A 68 -13.76 -1.91 14.63
N PRO A 69 -14.82 -1.43 15.29
CA PRO A 69 -15.80 -0.59 14.65
C PRO A 69 -15.07 0.64 14.11
N ALA A 70 -15.27 0.93 12.81
CA ALA A 70 -14.77 2.15 12.22
C ALA A 70 -15.16 3.33 13.14
N PRO A 71 -14.22 4.23 13.47
CA PRO A 71 -14.48 5.31 14.41
C PRO A 71 -15.69 6.12 13.93
N SER A 72 -16.60 6.42 14.85
CA SER A 72 -17.80 7.17 14.52
C SER A 72 -17.43 8.59 14.02
N PRO A 73 -18.31 9.24 13.25
CA PRO A 73 -18.12 10.63 12.86
C PRO A 73 -17.85 11.56 14.06
N GLN A 74 -18.46 11.30 15.21
CA GLN A 74 -18.21 12.06 16.44
C GLN A 74 -16.81 11.82 17.01
N GLN A 75 -16.27 10.60 16.89
CA GLN A 75 -14.89 10.30 17.31
C GLN A 75 -13.87 10.99 16.41
N LEU A 76 -14.14 11.08 15.11
CA LEU A 76 -13.27 11.79 14.17
C LEU A 76 -13.26 13.30 14.45
N VAL A 77 -14.44 13.90 14.67
CA VAL A 77 -14.53 15.33 15.04
C VAL A 77 -13.80 15.63 16.36
N ARG A 78 -13.88 14.73 17.35
CA ARG A 78 -13.15 14.88 18.63
C ARG A 78 -11.63 14.69 18.49
N PHE A 79 -11.18 13.94 17.50
CA PHE A 79 -9.76 13.71 17.24
C PHE A 79 -9.11 14.87 16.49
N PHE A 80 -9.82 15.49 15.54
CA PHE A 80 -9.32 16.57 14.68
C PHE A 80 -9.72 17.99 15.11
N GLY A 81 -10.65 18.13 16.05
CA GLY A 81 -11.04 19.40 16.67
C GLY A 81 -10.20 19.70 17.92
#